data_AF-A0A6A6S2N3-F1
#
_entry.id   AF-A0A6A6S2N3-F1
#
_cell.length_a   1.000
_cell.length_b   1.000
_cell.length_c   1.000
_cell.angle_alpha   90.00
_cell.angle_beta   90.00
_cell.angle_gamma   90.00
#
_symmetry.space_group_name_H-M   'P 1'
#
loop_
_entity.id
_entity.type
_entity.pdbx_description
1 polymer ?
#
loop_
_entity_poly.entity_id
_entity_poly.type
_entity_poly.pdbx_seq_one_letter_code
_entity_poly.pdbx_strand_id
1 'polypeptide(L)'
;PVPAKSPTSTVPVPQVLAKLNPPDDTYAPELTIPAKKPGQNSFRYLWQCGKLYAAFYKKGIKNVTSTAKVARKLRAKAASSVGDGGGGLGVLTRAEWQIVRRSRRDILRLPGFAVLVLVFGEWMPLIALYITGLVPEACRIPRQVERTLRKLEARRKERERRLALDAARLVSRDRKPGSTSSAIVRPAGIRPQDVDKLDLYTLLRLSTKLDAHSQAWDWLFTTPPKPLLKWGVRRKLDYLARDDGLIGRDGGAQALNEKEVGRACVERGLDVVGKSERELRKGLAEWF
;
A
#
# COMPACT_ATOMS: atom_id res chain seq x y z
N PRO A 1 -34.70 2.77 7.76
CA PRO A 1 -33.42 3.51 7.84
C PRO A 1 -32.71 3.55 6.48
N VAL A 2 -32.88 4.67 5.76
CA VAL A 2 -32.15 4.97 4.52
C VAL A 2 -30.70 5.28 4.92
N PRO A 3 -29.67 4.63 4.36
CA PRO A 3 -28.30 5.07 4.62
C PRO A 3 -28.11 6.44 3.97
N ALA A 4 -27.74 7.42 4.79
CA ALA A 4 -27.43 8.76 4.35
C ALA A 4 -26.37 8.70 3.25
N LYS A 5 -26.64 9.34 2.11
CA LYS A 5 -25.61 9.60 1.10
C LYS A 5 -24.50 10.39 1.79
N SER A 6 -23.29 9.84 1.83
CA SER A 6 -22.09 10.60 2.18
C SER A 6 -22.07 11.84 1.27
N PRO A 7 -22.18 13.07 1.80
CA PRO A 7 -22.16 14.25 0.95
C PRO A 7 -20.80 14.29 0.27
N THR A 8 -20.80 14.42 -1.06
CA THR A 8 -19.59 14.74 -1.82
C THR A 8 -19.22 16.17 -1.41
N SER A 9 -18.39 16.29 -0.38
CA SER A 9 -17.97 17.58 0.17
C SER A 9 -17.29 18.36 -0.95
N THR A 10 -17.96 19.42 -1.42
CA THR A 10 -17.43 20.36 -2.43
C THR A 10 -16.73 21.53 -1.74
N VAL A 11 -16.27 21.33 -0.51
CA VAL A 11 -15.51 22.34 0.24
C VAL A 11 -14.08 22.35 -0.32
N PRO A 12 -13.50 23.51 -0.64
CA PRO A 12 -12.12 23.59 -1.09
C PRO A 12 -11.22 23.01 0.00
N VAL A 13 -10.59 21.89 -0.33
CA VAL A 13 -9.64 21.22 0.57
C VAL A 13 -8.47 22.17 0.82
N PRO A 14 -8.12 22.47 2.08
CA PRO A 14 -6.93 23.26 2.42
C PRO A 14 -5.71 22.79 1.61
N GLN A 15 -4.95 23.72 1.02
CA GLN A 15 -3.85 23.38 0.11
C GLN A 15 -2.85 22.39 0.71
N VAL A 16 -2.59 22.47 2.01
CA VAL A 16 -1.75 21.52 2.77
C VAL A 16 -2.27 20.09 2.64
N LEU A 17 -3.58 19.88 2.83
CA LEU A 17 -4.21 18.57 2.71
C LEU A 17 -4.15 18.05 1.26
N ALA A 18 -4.28 18.93 0.27
CA ALA A 18 -4.21 18.56 -1.15
C ALA A 18 -2.79 18.18 -1.62
N LYS A 19 -1.74 18.75 -1.01
CA LYS A 19 -0.35 18.36 -1.30
C LYS A 19 -0.03 16.97 -0.76
N LEU A 20 -0.62 16.61 0.38
CA LEU A 20 -0.27 15.39 1.10
C LEU A 20 -1.15 14.18 0.70
N ASN A 21 -2.43 14.42 0.46
CA ASN A 21 -3.44 13.38 0.24
C ASN A 21 -3.90 13.38 -1.23
N PRO A 22 -3.79 12.24 -1.93
CA PRO A 22 -4.42 12.07 -3.23
C PRO A 22 -5.93 12.39 -3.18
N PRO A 23 -6.52 12.97 -4.25
CA PRO A 23 -7.95 13.25 -4.27
C PRO A 23 -8.80 11.96 -4.25
N ASP A 24 -10.05 12.09 -3.82
CA ASP A 24 -10.91 10.93 -3.53
C ASP A 24 -11.22 10.05 -4.75
N ASP A 25 -11.17 10.63 -5.95
CA ASP A 25 -11.33 9.93 -7.21
C ASP A 25 -10.19 8.95 -7.54
N THR A 26 -9.07 9.03 -6.81
CA THR A 26 -7.96 8.08 -6.95
C THR A 26 -8.15 6.79 -6.13
N TYR A 27 -9.13 6.75 -5.21
CA TYR A 27 -9.43 5.59 -4.38
C TYR A 27 -10.55 4.72 -4.97
N ALA A 28 -10.72 3.54 -4.35
CA ALA A 28 -11.89 2.72 -4.61
C ALA A 28 -13.16 3.45 -4.15
N PRO A 29 -14.25 3.42 -4.93
CA PRO A 29 -15.50 4.05 -4.55
C PRO A 29 -16.13 3.34 -3.35
N GLU A 30 -16.98 4.04 -2.60
CA GLU A 30 -17.71 3.42 -1.49
C GLU A 30 -18.68 2.36 -2.02
N LEU A 31 -18.66 1.18 -1.39
CA LEU A 31 -19.53 0.06 -1.71
C LEU A 31 -20.43 -0.22 -0.51
N THR A 32 -21.67 0.26 -0.59
CA THR A 32 -22.70 0.03 0.43
C THR A 32 -23.70 -1.00 -0.07
N ILE A 33 -23.71 -2.19 0.55
CA ILE A 33 -24.65 -3.26 0.23
C ILE A 33 -25.74 -3.26 1.30
N PRO A 34 -27.02 -3.04 0.93
CA PRO A 34 -28.10 -3.04 1.90
C PRO A 34 -28.28 -4.44 2.47
N ALA A 35 -28.58 -4.55 3.77
CA ALA A 35 -28.96 -5.83 4.36
C ALA A 35 -30.27 -6.35 3.74
N LYS A 36 -30.36 -7.67 3.57
CA LYS A 36 -31.58 -8.33 3.07
C LYS A 36 -32.74 -8.05 4.03
N LYS A 37 -33.87 -7.55 3.51
CA LYS A 37 -35.08 -7.33 4.32
C LYS A 37 -35.77 -8.68 4.62
N PRO A 38 -36.41 -8.83 5.80
CA PRO A 38 -37.20 -10.03 6.09
C PRO A 38 -38.32 -10.19 5.05
N GLY A 39 -38.48 -11.40 4.50
CA GLY A 39 -39.46 -11.71 3.44
C GLY A 39 -39.06 -11.31 2.00
N GLN A 40 -37.91 -10.68 1.79
CA GLN A 40 -37.46 -10.31 0.44
C GLN A 40 -37.04 -11.55 -0.37
N ASN A 41 -37.52 -11.63 -1.63
CA ASN A 41 -37.09 -12.67 -2.57
C ASN A 41 -35.55 -12.64 -2.75
N SER A 42 -34.91 -13.78 -2.47
CA SER A 42 -33.45 -13.95 -2.53
C SER A 42 -32.87 -13.63 -3.91
N PHE A 43 -33.54 -14.03 -4.99
CA PHE A 43 -33.05 -13.78 -6.35
C PHE A 43 -33.04 -12.29 -6.67
N ARG A 44 -34.13 -11.60 -6.36
CA ARG A 44 -34.24 -10.14 -6.57
C ARG A 44 -33.22 -9.38 -5.72
N TYR A 45 -32.96 -9.83 -4.50
CA TYR A 45 -31.92 -9.27 -3.64
C TYR A 45 -30.50 -9.48 -4.22
N LEU A 46 -30.20 -10.69 -4.71
CA LEU A 46 -28.90 -11.01 -5.34
C LEU A 46 -28.67 -10.19 -6.61
N TRP A 47 -29.70 -10.05 -7.45
CA TRP A 47 -29.66 -9.20 -8.65
C TRP A 47 -29.40 -7.72 -8.29
N GLN A 48 -30.07 -7.22 -7.24
CA GLN A 48 -29.83 -5.85 -6.76
C GLN A 48 -28.40 -5.68 -6.23
N CYS A 49 -27.86 -6.67 -5.51
CA CYS A 49 -26.46 -6.68 -5.11
C CYS A 49 -25.53 -6.67 -6.33
N GLY A 50 -25.79 -7.52 -7.33
CA GLY A 50 -25.03 -7.62 -8.58
C GLY A 50 -24.93 -6.27 -9.29
N LYS A 51 -26.05 -5.55 -9.43
CA LYS A 51 -26.08 -4.19 -10.00
C LYS A 51 -25.23 -3.18 -9.23
N LEU A 52 -25.26 -3.22 -7.89
CA LEU A 52 -24.42 -2.34 -7.06
C LEU A 52 -22.93 -2.61 -7.27
N TYR A 53 -22.54 -3.89 -7.37
CA TYR A 53 -21.18 -4.29 -7.69
C TYR A 53 -20.76 -3.87 -9.10
N ALA A 54 -21.63 -4.04 -10.10
CA ALA A 54 -21.36 -3.59 -11.47
C ALA A 54 -21.14 -2.07 -11.54
N ALA A 55 -21.96 -1.28 -10.83
CA ALA A 55 -21.80 0.16 -10.71
C ALA A 55 -20.47 0.54 -10.02
N PHE A 56 -20.12 -0.18 -8.94
CA PHE A 56 -18.84 -0.03 -8.25
C PHE A 56 -17.65 -0.27 -9.19
N TYR A 57 -17.65 -1.38 -9.95
CA TYR A 57 -16.56 -1.68 -10.88
C TYR A 57 -16.48 -0.68 -12.04
N LYS A 58 -17.62 -0.26 -12.60
CA LYS A 58 -17.65 0.78 -13.63
C LYS A 58 -17.01 2.08 -13.13
N LYS A 59 -17.34 2.50 -11.90
CA LYS A 59 -16.74 3.68 -11.27
C LYS A 59 -15.26 3.47 -10.98
N GLY A 60 -14.85 2.31 -10.46
CA GLY A 60 -13.45 1.95 -10.23
C GLY A 60 -12.61 2.00 -11.51
N ILE A 61 -13.10 1.45 -12.62
CA ILE A 61 -12.43 1.51 -13.94
C ILE A 61 -12.26 2.96 -14.42
N LYS A 62 -13.28 3.80 -14.24
CA LYS A 62 -13.21 5.24 -14.54
C LYS A 62 -12.16 5.95 -13.67
N ASN A 63 -12.07 5.60 -12.38
CA ASN A 63 -11.07 6.12 -11.47
C ASN A 63 -9.64 5.74 -11.90
N VAL A 64 -9.41 4.49 -12.31
CA VAL A 64 -8.10 4.05 -12.83
C VAL A 64 -7.68 4.84 -14.07
N THR A 65 -8.59 4.96 -15.04
CA THR A 65 -8.28 5.63 -16.31
C THR A 65 -8.07 7.14 -16.15
N SER A 66 -8.87 7.81 -15.33
CA SER A 66 -8.69 9.23 -14.99
C SER A 66 -7.38 9.47 -14.24
N THR A 67 -7.08 8.65 -13.21
CA THR A 67 -5.82 8.70 -12.48
C THR A 67 -4.62 8.48 -13.40
N ALA A 68 -4.72 7.56 -14.38
CA ALA A 68 -3.66 7.34 -15.37
C ALA A 68 -3.45 8.55 -16.28
N LYS A 69 -4.52 9.27 -16.67
CA LYS A 69 -4.41 10.54 -17.42
C LYS A 69 -3.70 11.62 -16.60
N VAL A 70 -4.09 11.79 -15.34
CA VAL A 70 -3.42 12.73 -14.41
C VAL A 70 -1.96 12.37 -14.23
N ALA A 71 -1.65 11.10 -13.98
CA ALA A 71 -0.28 10.62 -13.82
C ALA A 71 0.60 10.87 -15.06
N ARG A 72 0.05 10.80 -16.28
CA ARG A 72 0.80 11.17 -17.50
C ARG A 72 1.20 12.65 -17.49
N LYS A 73 0.28 13.54 -17.13
CA LYS A 73 0.55 14.98 -17.01
C LYS A 73 1.60 15.26 -15.93
N LEU A 74 1.50 14.60 -14.78
CA LEU A 74 2.47 14.74 -13.69
C LEU A 74 3.86 14.22 -14.06
N ARG A 75 3.96 13.14 -14.85
CA ARG A 75 5.25 12.67 -15.39
C ARG A 75 5.87 13.70 -16.34
N ALA A 76 5.06 14.36 -17.19
CA ALA A 76 5.54 15.42 -18.07
C ALA A 76 6.00 16.66 -17.28
N LYS A 77 5.25 17.06 -16.23
CA LYS A 77 5.64 18.10 -15.27
C LYS A 77 7.00 17.80 -14.64
N ALA A 78 7.15 16.58 -14.10
CA ALA A 78 8.39 16.11 -13.49
C ALA A 78 9.56 16.11 -14.49
N ALA A 79 9.35 15.62 -15.71
CA ALA A 79 10.38 15.57 -16.74
C ALA A 79 10.84 16.98 -17.17
N SER A 80 9.91 17.92 -17.30
CA SER A 80 10.21 19.31 -17.68
C SER A 80 11.04 20.02 -16.61
N SER A 81 10.78 19.74 -15.33
CA SER A 81 11.56 20.33 -14.23
C SER A 81 12.99 19.81 -14.09
N VAL A 82 13.33 18.66 -14.70
CA VAL A 82 14.71 18.14 -14.70
C VAL A 82 15.64 19.06 -15.49
N GLY A 83 15.14 19.73 -16.53
CA GLY A 83 15.91 20.68 -17.35
C GLY A 83 16.35 21.93 -16.58
N ASP A 84 15.63 22.31 -15.52
CA ASP A 84 15.88 23.49 -14.69
C ASP A 84 16.76 23.21 -13.45
N GLY A 85 17.44 22.06 -13.40
CA GLY A 85 18.29 21.68 -12.26
C GLY A 85 17.50 21.22 -11.01
N GLY A 86 16.17 21.22 -11.06
CA GLY A 86 15.31 20.62 -10.04
C GLY A 86 15.20 19.11 -10.24
N GLY A 87 15.76 18.30 -9.34
CA GLY A 87 15.66 16.84 -9.44
C GLY A 87 14.20 16.41 -9.62
N GLY A 88 13.81 15.94 -10.81
CA GLY A 88 12.44 16.05 -11.33
C GLY A 88 11.29 15.42 -10.51
N LEU A 89 11.59 14.53 -9.57
CA LEU A 89 10.60 13.99 -8.62
C LEU A 89 10.44 14.83 -7.34
N GLY A 90 11.38 15.72 -7.05
CA GLY A 90 11.32 16.67 -5.94
C GLY A 90 10.34 17.82 -6.17
N VAL A 91 9.95 18.08 -7.42
CA VAL A 91 8.93 19.10 -7.77
C VAL A 91 7.51 18.63 -7.48
N LEU A 92 7.28 17.32 -7.44
CA LEU A 92 5.96 16.76 -7.17
C LEU A 92 5.63 16.82 -5.68
N THR A 93 4.37 17.13 -5.37
CA THR A 93 3.83 16.93 -4.02
C THR A 93 3.78 15.44 -3.67
N ARG A 94 3.64 15.09 -2.39
CA ARG A 94 3.45 13.70 -1.95
C ARG A 94 2.27 13.05 -2.67
N ALA A 95 1.13 13.73 -2.73
CA ALA A 95 -0.07 13.27 -3.41
C ALA A 95 0.20 12.98 -4.89
N GLU A 96 0.82 13.92 -5.60
CA GLU A 96 1.20 13.79 -7.01
C GLU A 96 2.17 12.61 -7.23
N TRP A 97 3.19 12.49 -6.38
CA TRP A 97 4.19 11.42 -6.43
C TRP A 97 3.54 10.04 -6.23
N GLN A 98 2.64 9.91 -5.25
CA GLN A 98 1.89 8.68 -4.99
C GLN A 98 0.99 8.31 -6.17
N ILE A 99 0.30 9.28 -6.79
CA ILE A 99 -0.52 9.07 -7.99
C ILE A 99 0.31 8.53 -9.16
N VAL A 100 1.47 9.15 -9.43
CA VAL A 100 2.37 8.72 -10.51
C VAL A 100 2.86 7.29 -10.29
N ARG A 101 3.20 6.95 -9.04
CA ARG A 101 3.71 5.61 -8.70
C ARG A 101 2.61 4.53 -8.75
N ARG A 102 1.44 4.81 -8.17
CA ARG A 102 0.35 3.82 -8.02
C ARG A 102 -0.33 3.55 -9.37
N SER A 103 -0.60 4.59 -10.16
CA SER A 103 -1.27 4.49 -11.46
C SER A 103 -0.62 3.50 -12.44
N ARG A 104 0.71 3.36 -12.43
CA ARG A 104 1.41 2.43 -13.34
C ARG A 104 0.99 0.98 -13.11
N ARG A 105 0.81 0.55 -11.86
CA ARG A 105 0.40 -0.83 -11.57
C ARG A 105 -1.07 -1.06 -11.90
N ASP A 106 -1.92 -0.08 -11.64
CA ASP A 106 -3.35 -0.19 -11.89
C ASP A 106 -3.68 -0.21 -13.39
N ILE A 107 -3.01 0.64 -14.20
CA ILE A 107 -3.22 0.65 -15.64
C ILE A 107 -2.71 -0.62 -16.32
N LEU A 108 -1.63 -1.23 -15.83
CA LEU A 108 -1.12 -2.51 -16.35
C LEU A 108 -2.06 -3.69 -16.03
N ARG A 109 -2.79 -3.61 -14.92
CA ARG A 109 -3.78 -4.62 -14.50
C ARG A 109 -5.14 -4.44 -15.17
N LEU A 110 -5.44 -3.23 -15.63
CA LEU A 110 -6.76 -2.87 -16.13
C LEU A 110 -7.23 -3.71 -17.34
N PRO A 111 -6.40 -4.02 -18.36
CA PRO A 111 -6.88 -4.78 -19.53
C PRO A 111 -7.42 -6.16 -19.14
N GLY A 112 -6.65 -6.94 -18.37
CA GLY A 112 -7.09 -8.26 -17.91
C GLY A 112 -8.31 -8.18 -17.00
N PHE A 113 -8.36 -7.17 -16.13
CA PHE A 113 -9.54 -6.95 -15.28
C PHE A 113 -10.80 -6.53 -16.08
N ALA A 114 -10.65 -5.71 -17.11
CA ALA A 114 -11.75 -5.25 -17.96
C ALA A 114 -12.37 -6.42 -18.73
N VAL A 115 -11.56 -7.33 -19.26
CA VAL A 115 -12.04 -8.57 -19.90
C VAL A 115 -12.86 -9.41 -18.90
N LEU A 116 -12.37 -9.57 -17.67
CA LEU A 116 -13.11 -10.31 -16.64
C LEU A 116 -14.46 -9.67 -16.32
N VAL A 117 -14.50 -8.35 -16.14
CA VAL A 117 -15.77 -7.64 -15.88
C VAL A 117 -16.72 -7.78 -17.07
N LEU A 118 -16.22 -7.80 -18.30
CA LEU A 118 -17.04 -7.98 -19.50
C LEU A 118 -17.62 -9.41 -19.59
N VAL A 119 -16.83 -10.43 -19.26
CA VAL A 119 -17.28 -11.84 -19.29
C VAL A 119 -18.24 -12.17 -18.15
N PHE A 120 -17.91 -11.77 -16.92
CA PHE A 120 -18.66 -12.19 -15.73
C PHE A 120 -19.72 -11.19 -15.27
N GLY A 121 -19.64 -9.92 -15.70
CA GLY A 121 -20.63 -8.88 -15.40
C GLY A 121 -20.96 -8.78 -13.91
N GLU A 122 -22.24 -9.02 -13.59
CA GLU A 122 -22.79 -8.95 -12.23
C GLU A 122 -22.30 -10.08 -11.30
N TRP A 123 -21.76 -11.18 -11.85
CA TRP A 123 -21.22 -12.33 -11.09
C TRP A 123 -19.75 -12.16 -10.69
N MET A 124 -19.09 -11.10 -11.16
CA MET A 124 -17.71 -10.75 -10.80
C MET A 124 -17.37 -10.83 -9.29
N PRO A 125 -18.24 -10.42 -8.35
CA PRO A 125 -17.92 -10.47 -6.92
C PRO A 125 -17.56 -11.86 -6.40
N LEU A 126 -18.11 -12.93 -7.01
CA LEU A 126 -17.82 -14.31 -6.63
C LEU A 126 -16.37 -14.68 -6.96
N ILE A 127 -15.87 -14.22 -8.10
CA ILE A 127 -14.54 -14.56 -8.61
C ILE A 127 -13.48 -13.61 -8.07
N ALA A 128 -13.82 -12.32 -7.95
CA ALA A 128 -12.89 -11.27 -7.60
C ALA A 128 -12.10 -11.58 -6.31
N LEU A 129 -12.73 -12.21 -5.31
CA LEU A 129 -12.09 -12.58 -4.02
C LEU A 129 -10.88 -13.52 -4.17
N TYR A 130 -10.76 -14.23 -5.29
CA TYR A 130 -9.69 -15.19 -5.56
C TYR A 130 -8.56 -14.60 -6.42
N ILE A 131 -8.84 -13.52 -7.17
CA ILE A 131 -7.93 -12.96 -8.19
C ILE A 131 -7.40 -11.55 -7.85
N THR A 132 -7.14 -11.28 -6.57
CA THR A 132 -6.71 -9.95 -6.07
C THR A 132 -5.47 -9.36 -6.76
N GLY A 133 -4.61 -10.20 -7.34
CA GLY A 133 -3.41 -9.78 -8.06
C GLY A 133 -3.70 -9.09 -9.41
N LEU A 134 -4.83 -9.41 -10.04
CA LEU A 134 -5.25 -8.86 -11.33
C LEU A 134 -6.19 -7.65 -11.17
N VAL A 135 -6.80 -7.47 -10.00
CA VAL A 135 -7.74 -6.36 -9.75
C VAL A 135 -6.96 -5.06 -9.43
N PRO A 136 -7.16 -3.98 -10.22
CA PRO A 136 -6.63 -2.65 -9.91
C PRO A 136 -7.08 -2.16 -8.53
N GLU A 137 -6.28 -1.33 -7.86
CA GLU A 137 -6.56 -0.92 -6.49
C GLU A 137 -7.91 -0.21 -6.33
N ALA A 138 -8.27 0.67 -7.27
CA ALA A 138 -9.55 1.38 -7.26
C ALA A 138 -10.77 0.47 -7.53
N CYS A 139 -10.56 -0.81 -7.87
CA CYS A 139 -11.62 -1.80 -8.09
C CYS A 139 -11.68 -2.86 -6.97
N ARG A 140 -10.92 -2.69 -5.87
CA ARG A 140 -10.89 -3.66 -4.78
C ARG A 140 -12.03 -3.46 -3.79
N ILE A 141 -12.75 -4.54 -3.51
CA ILE A 141 -13.82 -4.62 -2.51
C ILE A 141 -13.19 -4.51 -1.11
N PRO A 142 -13.85 -3.85 -0.13
CA PRO A 142 -13.32 -3.71 1.24
C PRO A 142 -12.85 -5.04 1.86
N ARG A 143 -13.64 -6.11 1.72
CA ARG A 143 -13.29 -7.46 2.22
C ARG A 143 -12.02 -8.04 1.58
N GLN A 144 -11.72 -7.67 0.32
CA GLN A 144 -10.46 -8.08 -0.34
C GLN A 144 -9.27 -7.36 0.28
N VAL A 145 -9.41 -6.06 0.55
CA VAL A 145 -8.36 -5.24 1.16
C VAL A 145 -8.06 -5.79 2.55
N GLU A 146 -9.08 -6.00 3.37
CA GLU A 146 -8.95 -6.57 4.72
C GLU A 146 -8.28 -7.96 4.70
N ARG A 147 -8.73 -8.87 3.82
CA ARG A 147 -8.11 -10.20 3.66
C ARG A 147 -6.63 -10.09 3.26
N THR A 148 -6.30 -9.14 2.38
CA THR A 148 -4.91 -8.90 1.95
C THR A 148 -4.05 -8.42 3.11
N LEU A 149 -4.56 -7.47 3.92
CA LEU A 149 -3.87 -6.95 5.10
C LEU A 149 -3.66 -8.02 6.16
N ARG A 150 -4.69 -8.83 6.47
CA ARG A 150 -4.58 -9.96 7.40
C ARG A 150 -3.52 -10.97 6.98
N LYS A 151 -3.51 -11.35 5.69
CA LYS A 151 -2.48 -12.26 5.15
C LYS A 151 -1.07 -11.67 5.24
N LEU A 152 -0.94 -10.37 4.97
CA LEU A 152 0.33 -9.65 5.06
C LEU A 152 0.87 -9.66 6.51
N GLU A 153 0.04 -9.30 7.49
CA GLU A 153 0.43 -9.30 8.91
C GLU A 153 0.74 -10.70 9.43
N ALA A 154 -0.09 -11.69 9.13
CA ALA A 154 0.16 -13.08 9.50
C ALA A 154 1.51 -13.58 8.94
N ARG A 155 1.82 -13.24 7.69
CA ARG A 155 3.11 -13.58 7.07
C ARG A 155 4.28 -12.90 7.78
N ARG A 156 4.15 -11.61 8.12
CA ARG A 156 5.20 -10.89 8.87
C ARG A 156 5.44 -11.55 10.22
N LYS A 157 4.39 -11.83 10.99
CA LYS A 157 4.48 -12.50 12.30
C LYS A 157 5.16 -13.87 12.19
N GLU A 158 4.80 -14.67 11.19
CA GLU A 158 5.43 -15.97 10.98
C GLU A 158 6.92 -15.85 10.61
N ARG A 159 7.29 -14.89 9.76
CA ARG A 159 8.70 -14.61 9.43
C ARG A 159 9.48 -14.11 10.64
N GLU A 160 8.88 -13.26 11.47
CA GLU A 160 9.49 -12.79 12.72
C GLU A 160 9.73 -13.94 13.70
N ARG A 161 8.76 -14.86 13.82
CA ARG A 161 8.88 -16.08 14.63
C ARG A 161 10.02 -16.98 14.15
N ARG A 162 10.11 -17.24 12.84
CA ARG A 162 11.21 -18.04 12.25
C ARG A 162 12.57 -17.39 12.48
N LEU A 163 12.66 -16.08 12.26
CA LEU A 163 13.89 -15.32 12.48
C LEU A 163 14.32 -15.34 13.95
N ALA A 164 13.39 -15.33 14.89
CA ALA A 164 13.69 -15.42 16.32
C ALA A 164 14.31 -16.78 16.70
N LEU A 165 13.81 -17.88 16.12
CA LEU A 165 14.37 -19.22 16.33
C LEU A 165 15.80 -19.34 15.76
N ASP A 166 16.04 -18.75 14.60
CA ASP A 166 17.36 -18.80 13.93
C ASP A 166 18.32 -17.69 14.39
N ALA A 167 17.91 -16.81 15.31
CA ALA A 167 18.66 -15.60 15.66
C ALA A 167 20.10 -15.91 16.13
N ALA A 168 20.26 -16.86 17.06
CA ALA A 168 21.57 -17.22 17.60
C ALA A 168 22.53 -17.73 16.52
N ARG A 169 22.01 -18.56 15.59
CA ARG A 169 22.77 -19.12 14.47
C ARG A 169 23.17 -18.06 13.45
N LEU A 170 22.28 -17.11 13.15
CA LEU A 170 22.53 -16.06 12.16
C LEU A 170 23.50 -15.00 12.69
N VAL A 171 23.39 -14.66 13.97
CA VAL A 171 24.31 -13.72 14.64
C VAL A 171 25.71 -14.31 14.77
N SER A 172 25.84 -15.61 15.11
CA SER A 172 27.15 -16.25 15.20
C SER A 172 27.85 -16.36 13.85
N ARG A 173 27.10 -16.62 12.77
CA ARG A 173 27.63 -16.74 11.41
C ARG A 173 28.26 -15.45 10.88
N ASP A 174 27.68 -14.29 11.21
CA ASP A 174 28.12 -12.99 10.71
C ASP A 174 29.02 -12.24 11.72
N ARG A 175 29.38 -12.86 12.86
CA ARG A 175 30.25 -12.28 13.88
C ARG A 175 31.69 -12.15 13.35
N LYS A 176 32.00 -11.01 12.75
CA LYS A 176 33.39 -10.58 12.50
C LYS A 176 33.97 -9.97 13.78
N PRO A 177 35.24 -10.25 14.15
CA PRO A 177 35.89 -9.54 15.24
C PRO A 177 35.88 -8.03 14.93
N GLY A 178 35.32 -7.23 15.85
CA GLY A 178 35.15 -5.78 15.69
C GLY A 178 33.81 -5.31 15.11
N SER A 179 32.89 -6.22 14.73
CA SER A 179 31.54 -5.83 14.29
C SER A 179 30.69 -5.41 15.50
N THR A 180 30.12 -4.20 15.47
CA THR A 180 29.09 -3.75 16.41
C THR A 180 27.97 -4.79 16.46
N SER A 181 27.66 -5.23 17.67
CA SER A 181 26.55 -6.13 18.00
C SER A 181 25.24 -5.62 17.39
N SER A 182 24.39 -6.56 16.97
CA SER A 182 23.02 -6.33 16.46
C SER A 182 22.16 -5.63 17.53
N ALA A 183 22.34 -4.32 17.69
CA ALA A 183 21.42 -3.47 18.46
C ALA A 183 20.03 -3.53 17.81
N ILE A 184 18.99 -3.17 18.56
CA ILE A 184 17.63 -3.07 18.01
C ILE A 184 17.62 -1.97 16.94
N VAL A 185 17.86 -2.36 15.68
CA VAL A 185 17.93 -1.39 14.58
C VAL A 185 16.51 -0.97 14.22
N ARG A 186 16.20 0.31 14.39
CA ARG A 186 14.94 0.91 13.93
C ARG A 186 15.06 1.17 12.43
N PRO A 187 14.11 0.71 11.59
CA PRO A 187 14.21 0.93 10.14
C PRO A 187 14.30 2.41 9.75
N ALA A 188 13.61 3.30 10.49
CA ALA A 188 13.61 4.74 10.25
C ALA A 188 15.00 5.39 10.37
N GLY A 189 15.91 4.82 11.18
CA GLY A 189 17.26 5.36 11.40
C GLY A 189 18.29 4.91 10.36
N ILE A 190 17.94 4.03 9.42
CA ILE A 190 18.89 3.44 8.48
C ILE A 190 18.83 4.17 7.15
N ARG A 191 19.95 4.78 6.75
CA ARG A 191 20.08 5.35 5.41
C ARG A 191 20.24 4.24 4.38
N PRO A 192 19.68 4.36 3.17
CA PRO A 192 19.79 3.32 2.13
C PRO A 192 21.22 2.96 1.73
N GLN A 193 22.16 3.90 1.87
CA GLN A 193 23.59 3.71 1.62
C GLN A 193 24.27 2.78 2.65
N ASP A 194 23.75 2.72 3.87
CA ASP A 194 24.35 1.93 4.95
C ASP A 194 23.94 0.43 4.87
N VAL A 195 23.03 0.07 3.96
CA VAL A 195 22.54 -1.31 3.74
C VAL A 195 23.66 -2.30 3.40
N ASP A 196 24.74 -1.85 2.75
CA ASP A 196 25.83 -2.74 2.37
C ASP A 196 26.66 -3.25 3.56
N LYS A 197 26.66 -2.47 4.65
CA LYS A 197 27.42 -2.74 5.87
C LYS A 197 26.65 -3.64 6.84
N LEU A 198 25.37 -3.90 6.58
CA LEU A 198 24.51 -4.67 7.47
C LEU A 198 24.86 -6.16 7.45
N ASP A 199 24.81 -6.77 8.64
CA ASP A 199 24.83 -8.21 8.82
C ASP A 199 23.55 -8.85 8.25
N LEU A 200 23.61 -10.15 7.99
CA LEU A 200 22.48 -10.89 7.44
C LEU A 200 21.29 -10.88 8.39
N TYR A 201 21.52 -11.00 9.70
CA TYR A 201 20.45 -10.98 10.68
C TYR A 201 19.68 -9.66 10.63
N THR A 202 20.36 -8.50 10.63
CA THR A 202 19.67 -7.20 10.49
C THR A 202 18.99 -7.08 9.13
N LEU A 203 19.62 -7.51 8.03
CA LEU A 203 18.99 -7.50 6.71
C LEU A 203 17.70 -8.32 6.69
N LEU A 204 17.70 -9.52 7.28
CA LEU A 204 16.51 -10.37 7.40
C LEU A 204 15.46 -9.72 8.28
N ARG A 205 15.85 -9.15 9.43
CA ARG A 205 14.94 -8.44 10.32
C ARG A 205 14.24 -7.28 9.63
N LEU A 206 14.99 -6.44 8.92
CA LEU A 206 14.45 -5.32 8.13
C LEU A 206 13.57 -5.81 7.00
N SER A 207 14.02 -6.83 6.28
CA SER A 207 13.29 -7.40 5.16
C SER A 207 11.97 -8.03 5.60
N THR A 208 11.95 -8.66 6.77
CA THR A 208 10.74 -9.19 7.40
C THR A 208 9.81 -8.08 7.83
N LYS A 209 10.31 -7.07 8.56
CA LYS A 209 9.50 -5.96 9.06
C LYS A 209 8.88 -5.13 7.94
N LEU A 210 9.68 -4.78 6.94
CA LEU A 210 9.28 -3.92 5.81
C LEU A 210 8.66 -4.69 4.64
N ASP A 211 8.58 -6.03 4.74
CA ASP A 211 8.12 -6.92 3.68
C ASP A 211 8.89 -6.73 2.36
N ALA A 212 10.23 -6.70 2.45
CA ALA A 212 11.12 -6.32 1.36
C ALA A 212 11.63 -7.50 0.50
N HIS A 213 11.19 -8.74 0.79
CA HIS A 213 11.51 -9.93 -0.01
C HIS A 213 10.24 -10.67 -0.46
N SER A 214 10.37 -11.36 -1.60
CA SER A 214 9.27 -12.13 -2.20
C SER A 214 8.79 -13.27 -1.29
N GLN A 215 7.48 -13.54 -1.32
CA GLN A 215 6.87 -14.68 -0.66
C GLN A 215 7.37 -16.04 -1.22
N ALA A 216 7.95 -16.06 -2.42
CA ALA A 216 8.50 -17.28 -3.01
C ALA A 216 9.54 -17.95 -2.08
N TRP A 217 10.31 -17.15 -1.33
CA TRP A 217 11.30 -17.66 -0.37
C TRP A 217 10.67 -18.37 0.83
N ASP A 218 9.51 -17.89 1.29
CA ASP A 218 8.76 -18.54 2.36
C ASP A 218 8.23 -19.92 1.90
N TRP A 219 7.81 -19.99 0.63
CA TRP A 219 7.31 -21.22 0.01
C TRP A 219 8.41 -22.24 -0.25
N LEU A 220 9.61 -21.78 -0.63
CA LEU A 220 10.80 -22.63 -0.80
C LEU A 220 11.44 -23.03 0.53
N PHE A 221 10.94 -22.55 1.68
CA PHE A 221 11.53 -22.78 3.00
C PHE A 221 13.03 -22.45 3.07
N THR A 222 13.48 -21.48 2.28
CA THR A 222 14.90 -21.09 2.16
C THR A 222 15.12 -19.62 2.48
N THR A 223 16.28 -19.32 3.06
CA THR A 223 16.67 -17.93 3.31
C THR A 223 17.04 -17.25 1.98
N PRO A 224 16.50 -16.05 1.68
CA PRO A 224 16.87 -15.35 0.46
C PRO A 224 18.38 -15.03 0.44
N PRO A 225 19.06 -15.15 -0.72
CA PRO A 225 20.45 -14.74 -0.88
C PRO A 225 20.70 -13.30 -0.41
N LYS A 226 21.83 -13.06 0.27
CA LYS A 226 22.21 -11.76 0.83
C LYS A 226 22.16 -10.60 -0.19
N PRO A 227 22.60 -10.76 -1.46
CA PRO A 227 22.47 -9.69 -2.47
C PRO A 227 21.02 -9.29 -2.77
N LEU A 228 20.11 -10.27 -2.82
CA LEU A 228 18.68 -10.00 -3.06
C LEU A 228 18.02 -9.31 -1.86
N LEU A 229 18.41 -9.68 -0.63
CA LEU A 229 17.99 -8.97 0.58
C LEU A 229 18.45 -7.52 0.57
N LYS A 230 19.74 -7.28 0.27
CA LYS A 230 20.28 -5.92 0.17
C LYS A 230 19.52 -5.08 -0.86
N TRP A 231 19.29 -5.63 -2.06
CA TRP A 231 18.54 -4.95 -3.09
C TRP A 231 17.10 -4.62 -2.66
N GLY A 232 16.38 -5.60 -2.11
CA GLY A 232 15.00 -5.43 -1.67
C GLY A 232 14.86 -4.40 -0.54
N VAL A 233 15.70 -4.52 0.50
CA VAL A 233 15.74 -3.60 1.63
C VAL A 233 16.12 -2.19 1.18
N ARG A 234 17.18 -2.03 0.37
CA ARG A 234 17.59 -0.72 -0.17
C ARG A 234 16.45 -0.06 -0.93
N ARG A 235 15.85 -0.76 -1.88
CA ARG A 235 14.70 -0.25 -2.66
C ARG A 235 13.55 0.19 -1.76
N LYS A 236 13.30 -0.54 -0.67
CA LYS A 236 12.23 -0.23 0.27
C LYS A 236 12.57 0.96 1.17
N LEU A 237 13.81 1.07 1.64
CA LEU A 237 14.29 2.23 2.40
C LEU A 237 14.35 3.49 1.53
N ASP A 238 14.79 3.41 0.27
CA ASP A 238 14.76 4.53 -0.68
C ASP A 238 13.34 5.07 -0.87
N TYR A 239 12.37 4.16 -0.97
CA TYR A 239 10.96 4.53 -1.05
C TYR A 239 10.49 5.24 0.22
N LEU A 240 10.80 4.68 1.40
CA LEU A 240 10.37 5.23 2.68
C LEU A 240 11.04 6.58 2.95
N ALA A 241 12.35 6.71 2.76
CA ALA A 241 13.07 7.97 2.92
C ALA A 241 12.47 9.08 2.04
N ARG A 242 12.05 8.75 0.81
CA ARG A 242 11.37 9.70 -0.08
C ARG A 242 9.97 10.04 0.41
N ASP A 243 9.16 9.05 0.81
CA ASP A 243 7.81 9.29 1.34
C ASP A 243 7.85 10.07 2.66
N ASP A 244 8.77 9.76 3.57
CA ASP A 244 9.00 10.45 4.84
C ASP A 244 9.39 11.91 4.61
N GLY A 245 10.34 12.18 3.70
CA GLY A 245 10.73 13.54 3.32
C GLY A 245 9.59 14.34 2.69
N LEU A 246 8.79 13.71 1.83
CA LEU A 246 7.61 14.34 1.23
C LEU A 246 6.51 14.59 2.28
N ILE A 247 6.32 13.68 3.25
CA ILE A 247 5.37 13.88 4.35
C ILE A 247 5.81 15.07 5.21
N GLY A 248 7.08 15.13 5.61
CA GLY A 248 7.61 16.25 6.39
C GLY A 248 7.44 17.59 5.67
N ARG A 249 7.76 17.63 4.36
CA ARG A 249 7.66 18.85 3.54
C ARG A 249 6.22 19.33 3.30
N ASP A 250 5.29 18.41 3.05
CA ASP A 250 3.95 18.76 2.54
C ASP A 250 2.87 18.87 3.62
N GLY A 251 3.22 18.86 4.91
CA GLY A 251 2.28 19.14 6.01
C GLY A 251 2.43 18.24 7.25
N GLY A 252 3.35 17.29 7.25
CA GLY A 252 3.60 16.37 8.36
C GLY A 252 2.60 15.22 8.46
N ALA A 253 2.91 14.24 9.31
CA ALA A 253 2.11 13.02 9.45
C ALA A 253 0.68 13.26 9.98
N GLN A 254 0.47 14.36 10.72
CA GLN A 254 -0.84 14.69 11.29
C GLN A 254 -1.86 15.09 10.21
N ALA A 255 -1.41 15.68 9.11
CA ALA A 255 -2.26 16.13 8.01
C ALA A 255 -2.68 14.98 7.05
N LEU A 256 -2.24 13.74 7.30
CA LEU A 256 -2.65 12.58 6.50
C LEU A 256 -4.13 12.25 6.76
N ASN A 257 -4.86 11.93 5.70
CA ASN A 257 -6.21 11.39 5.80
C ASN A 257 -6.17 9.93 6.31
N GLU A 258 -7.31 9.42 6.78
CA GLU A 258 -7.42 8.07 7.36
C GLU A 258 -6.87 6.98 6.43
N LYS A 259 -7.21 7.05 5.14
CA LYS A 259 -6.76 6.09 4.11
C LYS A 259 -5.24 6.09 3.94
N GLU A 260 -4.61 7.27 3.93
CA GLU A 260 -3.17 7.43 3.80
C GLU A 260 -2.42 7.11 5.07
N VAL A 261 -2.98 7.36 6.26
CA VAL A 261 -2.42 6.89 7.54
C VAL A 261 -2.34 5.36 7.52
N GLY A 262 -3.42 4.67 7.19
CA GLY A 262 -3.43 3.20 7.11
C GLY A 262 -2.40 2.67 6.10
N ARG A 263 -2.31 3.26 4.91
CA ARG A 263 -1.30 2.89 3.90
C ARG A 263 0.12 3.16 4.39
N ALA A 264 0.38 4.32 4.98
CA ALA A 264 1.68 4.71 5.50
C ALA A 264 2.15 3.74 6.60
N CYS A 265 1.26 3.33 7.50
CA CYS A 265 1.53 2.32 8.52
C CYS A 265 1.87 0.97 7.90
N VAL A 266 1.07 0.47 6.95
CA VAL A 266 1.34 -0.80 6.25
C VAL A 266 2.70 -0.77 5.55
N GLU A 267 3.03 0.34 4.89
CA GLU A 267 4.29 0.51 4.17
C GLU A 267 5.50 0.56 5.09
N ARG A 268 5.35 1.04 6.33
CA ARG A 268 6.39 1.08 7.37
C ARG A 268 6.48 -0.20 8.21
N GLY A 269 5.65 -1.21 7.91
CA GLY A 269 5.67 -2.48 8.62
C GLY A 269 4.90 -2.48 9.94
N LEU A 270 4.01 -1.49 10.14
CA LEU A 270 3.13 -1.43 11.30
C LEU A 270 1.86 -2.25 11.05
N ASP A 271 1.37 -2.91 12.09
CA ASP A 271 0.10 -3.64 12.06
C ASP A 271 -1.07 -2.65 12.05
N VAL A 272 -2.07 -2.91 11.22
CA VAL A 272 -3.25 -2.08 11.00
C VAL A 272 -4.57 -2.80 11.21
N VAL A 273 -4.61 -4.13 11.09
CA VAL A 273 -5.86 -4.88 11.24
C VAL A 273 -6.36 -4.77 12.68
N GLY A 274 -7.60 -4.33 12.83
CA GLY A 274 -8.27 -4.22 14.14
C GLY A 274 -7.84 -3.01 14.98
N LYS A 275 -7.01 -2.11 14.44
CA LYS A 275 -6.60 -0.88 15.12
C LYS A 275 -7.48 0.31 14.76
N SER A 276 -7.74 1.15 15.74
CA SER A 276 -8.38 2.45 15.55
C SER A 276 -7.46 3.46 14.86
N GLU A 277 -8.03 4.47 14.21
CA GLU A 277 -7.25 5.54 13.57
C GLU A 277 -6.26 6.20 14.55
N ARG A 278 -6.67 6.42 15.80
CA ARG A 278 -5.83 7.00 16.85
C ARG A 278 -4.57 6.16 17.11
N GLU A 279 -4.70 4.84 17.18
CA GLU A 279 -3.57 3.92 17.37
C GLU A 279 -2.64 3.91 16.15
N LEU A 280 -3.20 3.99 14.94
CA LEU A 280 -2.41 4.09 13.72
C LEU A 280 -1.61 5.39 13.69
N ARG A 281 -2.24 6.52 14.04
CA ARG A 281 -1.56 7.82 14.12
C ARG A 281 -0.47 7.83 15.19
N LYS A 282 -0.71 7.20 16.35
CA LYS A 282 0.31 7.03 17.39
C LYS A 282 1.50 6.21 16.88
N GLY A 283 1.24 5.05 16.26
CA GLY A 283 2.31 4.21 15.72
C GLY A 283 3.08 4.88 14.58
N LEU A 284 2.41 5.70 13.77
CA LEU A 284 3.07 6.50 12.74
C LEU A 284 3.89 7.64 13.35
N ALA A 285 3.43 8.27 14.43
CA ALA A 285 4.19 9.27 15.15
C ALA A 285 5.45 8.68 15.82
N GLU A 286 5.41 7.44 16.28
CA GLU A 286 6.59 6.72 16.82
C GLU A 286 7.62 6.35 15.74
N TRP A 287 7.23 6.36 14.46
CA TRP A 287 8.13 6.12 13.34
C TRP A 287 8.96 7.36 12.98
N PHE A 288 8.33 8.53 12.99
CA PHE A 288 8.95 9.82 12.68
C PHE A 288 9.79 10.32 13.86
#